data_AF-A0A0P6XH13-F1
#
_entry.id   AF-A0A0P6XH13-F1
#
_cell.length_a   1.000
_cell.length_b   1.000
_cell.length_c   1.000
_cell.angle_alpha   90.00
_cell.angle_beta   90.00
_cell.angle_gamma   90.00
#
_symmetry.space_group_name_H-M   'P 1'
#
loop_
_entity.id
_entity.type
_entity.pdbx_description
1 polymer ?
#
loop_
_entity_poly.entity_id
_entity_poly.type
_entity_poly.pdbx_seq_one_letter_code
_entity_poly.pdbx_strand_id
1 'polypeptide(L)'
;MGRKISQLPAAEAATGTESVLVVQGGATKTLPIELMRGPPGGGADGFGDLAGVPGDNVALAAILAALAPKASPAFLGTPTAPTAAPGTNTTQLATTAFVLAATAAILDSAPEALNTLNELAAALGDDPAFATTVLNALATKASLTGAETLTNKRITRRVVAAPAASGNLTANCDTTDRFKAFGLTGATTFPDPTGTPTDQQQLVVYAKDNGTSRAISWGASFVAAKNKTLPVATTAGKWFKAAFEWNSDDAKWVMVALVEQA
;
A
#
# COMPACT_ATOMS: atom_id res chain seq x y z
N MET A 1 -98.69 -84.82 24.01
CA MET A 1 -98.92 -83.47 23.45
C MET A 1 -98.78 -82.48 24.60
N GLY A 2 -97.75 -81.63 24.57
CA GLY A 2 -97.42 -80.70 25.66
C GLY A 2 -95.92 -80.51 25.82
N ARG A 3 -95.32 -79.65 24.98
CA ARG A 3 -93.93 -79.19 25.08
C ARG A 3 -93.71 -78.51 26.44
N LYS A 4 -92.70 -78.91 27.20
CA LYS A 4 -92.05 -78.02 28.18
C LYS A 4 -90.61 -77.81 27.73
N ILE A 5 -90.37 -76.62 27.18
CA ILE A 5 -89.06 -76.02 27.00
C ILE A 5 -88.54 -75.78 28.42
N SER A 6 -87.73 -76.69 28.94
CA SER A 6 -86.95 -76.44 30.14
C SER A 6 -85.78 -75.58 29.72
N GLN A 7 -85.73 -74.36 30.24
CA GLN A 7 -84.67 -73.39 29.99
C GLN A 7 -83.31 -74.06 30.19
N LEU A 8 -82.51 -74.05 29.12
CA LEU A 8 -81.07 -74.35 29.20
C LEU A 8 -80.48 -73.41 30.25
N PRO A 9 -79.73 -73.91 31.25
CA PRO A 9 -78.99 -73.03 32.13
C PRO A 9 -78.04 -72.18 31.29
N ALA A 10 -77.94 -70.90 31.69
CA ALA A 10 -77.17 -69.87 31.04
C ALA A 10 -75.80 -70.40 30.60
N ALA A 11 -75.40 -69.99 29.39
CA ALA A 11 -74.12 -70.28 28.76
C ALA A 11 -72.97 -70.15 29.78
N GLU A 12 -72.62 -71.27 30.39
CA GLU A 12 -71.35 -71.44 31.06
C GLU A 12 -70.33 -71.39 29.94
N ALA A 13 -69.50 -70.35 29.97
CA ALA A 13 -68.52 -70.04 28.95
C ALA A 13 -67.78 -71.32 28.57
N ALA A 14 -68.09 -71.87 27.39
CA ALA A 14 -67.33 -72.97 26.82
C ALA A 14 -65.89 -72.45 26.68
N THR A 15 -65.05 -72.86 27.62
CA THR A 15 -63.60 -72.77 27.60
C THR A 15 -63.11 -73.68 26.49
N GLY A 16 -63.41 -73.28 25.25
CA GLY A 16 -62.98 -73.95 24.03
C GLY A 16 -61.46 -74.01 24.02
N THR A 17 -60.92 -75.13 24.49
CA THR A 17 -59.51 -75.43 24.40
C THR A 17 -59.28 -75.88 22.96
N GLU A 18 -58.98 -74.92 22.09
CA GLU A 18 -58.57 -75.24 20.73
C GLU A 18 -57.32 -76.12 20.80
N SER A 19 -57.42 -77.31 20.22
CA SER A 19 -56.38 -78.31 20.29
C SER A 19 -56.16 -78.90 18.90
N VAL A 20 -54.89 -79.08 18.53
CA VAL A 20 -54.52 -79.69 17.26
C VAL A 20 -54.26 -81.17 17.48
N LEU A 21 -54.85 -82.01 16.63
CA LEU A 21 -54.70 -83.45 16.67
C LEU A 21 -53.53 -83.87 15.78
N VAL A 22 -52.50 -84.51 16.34
CA VAL A 22 -51.36 -85.04 15.58
C VAL A 22 -51.43 -86.58 15.57
N VAL A 23 -51.33 -87.18 14.38
CA VAL A 23 -51.32 -88.64 14.18
C VAL A 23 -49.96 -89.06 13.61
N GLN A 24 -49.23 -89.94 14.32
CA GLN A 24 -48.05 -90.63 13.81
C GLN A 24 -48.10 -92.11 14.20
N GLY A 25 -47.89 -93.01 13.24
CA GLY A 25 -47.76 -94.45 13.50
C GLY A 25 -48.98 -95.13 14.14
N GLY A 26 -50.20 -94.66 13.86
CA GLY A 26 -51.44 -95.25 14.38
C GLY A 26 -51.84 -94.83 15.79
N ALA A 27 -51.06 -93.95 16.45
CA ALA A 27 -51.42 -93.33 17.73
C ALA A 27 -51.82 -91.86 17.53
N THR A 28 -52.82 -91.41 18.30
CA THR A 28 -53.36 -90.04 18.25
C THR A 28 -53.01 -89.30 19.54
N LYS A 29 -52.44 -88.10 19.43
CA LYS A 29 -52.11 -87.24 20.59
C LYS A 29 -52.65 -85.82 20.39
N THR A 30 -53.32 -85.28 21.40
CA THR A 30 -53.87 -83.92 21.42
C THR A 30 -52.90 -82.97 22.13
N LEU A 31 -52.51 -81.87 21.49
CA LEU A 31 -51.66 -80.82 22.10
C LEU A 31 -52.47 -79.53 22.28
N PRO A 32 -52.39 -78.85 23.44
CA PRO A 32 -53.08 -77.57 23.65
C PRO A 32 -52.38 -76.43 22.87
N ILE A 33 -53.17 -75.55 22.25
CA ILE A 33 -52.68 -74.28 21.69
C ILE A 33 -53.09 -73.16 22.67
N GLU A 34 -52.11 -72.53 23.31
CA GLU A 34 -52.36 -71.40 24.20
C GLU A 34 -52.39 -70.10 23.37
N LEU A 35 -53.55 -69.78 22.80
CA LEU A 35 -53.81 -68.46 22.24
C LEU A 35 -53.88 -67.48 23.42
N MET A 36 -52.97 -66.50 23.49
CA MET A 36 -53.04 -65.43 24.50
C MET A 36 -54.33 -64.62 24.32
N ARG A 37 -55.37 -64.97 25.07
CA ARG A 37 -56.60 -64.19 25.20
C ARG A 37 -56.36 -63.18 26.30
N GLY A 38 -56.45 -61.89 25.99
CA GLY A 38 -56.25 -60.81 26.96
C GLY A 38 -57.14 -60.96 28.20
N PRO A 39 -56.69 -60.50 29.38
CA PRO A 39 -57.38 -60.74 30.63
C PRO A 39 -58.76 -60.05 30.66
N PRO A 40 -59.79 -60.67 31.26
CA PRO A 40 -61.13 -60.10 31.31
C PRO A 40 -61.28 -59.19 32.54
N GLY A 41 -61.32 -57.88 32.32
CA GLY A 41 -61.58 -56.87 33.36
C GLY A 41 -61.26 -55.46 32.84
N GLY A 42 -62.23 -54.54 32.89
CA GLY A 42 -62.28 -53.32 32.09
C GLY A 42 -61.14 -52.31 32.27
N GLY A 43 -60.72 -51.72 31.15
CA GLY A 43 -59.79 -50.59 31.07
C GLY A 43 -59.21 -50.46 29.65
N ALA A 44 -59.69 -49.46 28.91
CA ALA A 44 -59.19 -48.97 27.61
C ALA A 44 -59.06 -49.99 26.44
N ASP A 45 -59.97 -49.86 25.47
CA ASP A 45 -59.88 -50.38 24.11
C ASP A 45 -58.84 -49.61 23.28
N GLY A 46 -57.56 -49.79 23.61
CA GLY A 46 -56.45 -49.42 22.73
C GLY A 46 -56.14 -47.91 22.65
N PHE A 47 -54.91 -47.58 22.97
CA PHE A 47 -54.21 -46.32 22.63
C PHE A 47 -54.46 -45.07 23.48
N GLY A 48 -55.44 -45.05 24.40
CA GLY A 48 -55.72 -43.90 25.27
C GLY A 48 -54.78 -43.70 26.47
N ASP A 49 -54.03 -44.72 26.87
CA ASP A 49 -53.10 -44.68 28.02
C ASP A 49 -51.64 -44.81 27.58
N LEU A 50 -51.19 -43.97 26.64
CA LEU A 50 -49.74 -43.82 26.47
C LEU A 50 -49.13 -42.99 27.61
N ALA A 51 -49.93 -42.16 28.30
CA ALA A 51 -49.48 -41.37 29.46
C ALA A 51 -48.90 -42.21 30.60
N GLY A 52 -49.26 -43.50 30.70
CA GLY A 52 -48.77 -44.45 31.70
C GLY A 52 -47.83 -45.55 31.21
N VAL A 53 -47.52 -45.67 29.90
CA VAL A 53 -46.54 -46.67 29.42
C VAL A 53 -45.13 -46.17 29.75
N PRO A 54 -44.37 -46.80 30.67
CA PRO A 54 -43.11 -46.24 31.20
C PRO A 54 -41.91 -46.24 30.23
N GLY A 55 -42.13 -46.31 28.92
CA GLY A 55 -41.06 -46.40 27.92
C GLY A 55 -41.28 -45.53 26.68
N ASP A 56 -42.49 -45.51 26.13
CA ASP A 56 -42.72 -44.93 24.79
C ASP A 56 -42.92 -43.41 24.83
N ASN A 57 -43.56 -42.88 25.88
CA ASN A 57 -43.78 -41.44 26.04
C ASN A 57 -42.52 -40.66 26.45
N VAL A 58 -41.63 -41.33 27.19
CA VAL A 58 -40.33 -40.76 27.55
C VAL A 58 -39.44 -40.66 26.30
N ALA A 59 -39.51 -41.64 25.40
CA ALA A 59 -38.80 -41.61 24.13
C ALA A 59 -39.32 -40.52 23.19
N LEU A 60 -40.64 -40.35 23.03
CA LEU A 60 -41.21 -39.30 22.18
C LEU A 60 -40.91 -37.89 22.69
N ALA A 61 -41.08 -37.66 24.00
CA ALA A 61 -40.76 -36.37 24.62
C ALA A 61 -39.27 -36.02 24.50
N ALA A 62 -38.38 -37.02 24.63
CA ALA A 62 -36.95 -36.84 24.42
C ALA A 62 -36.59 -36.54 22.96
N ILE A 63 -37.27 -37.17 21.98
CA ILE A 63 -37.09 -36.89 20.55
C ILE A 63 -37.55 -35.48 20.20
N LEU A 64 -38.70 -35.03 20.71
CA LEU A 64 -39.19 -33.67 20.47
C LEU A 64 -38.30 -32.61 21.12
N ALA A 65 -37.77 -32.88 22.31
CA ALA A 65 -36.79 -32.01 22.97
C ALA A 65 -35.44 -31.94 22.24
N ALA A 66 -35.13 -32.92 21.38
CA ALA A 66 -33.91 -32.96 20.58
C ALA A 66 -34.01 -32.24 19.21
N LEU A 67 -35.22 -31.84 18.78
CA LEU A 67 -35.46 -31.11 17.53
C LEU A 67 -35.25 -29.58 17.71
N ALA A 68 -34.69 -28.92 16.70
CA ALA A 68 -34.50 -27.47 16.72
C ALA A 68 -35.83 -26.71 16.52
N PRO A 69 -36.08 -25.58 17.23
CA PRO A 69 -37.26 -24.75 17.03
C PRO A 69 -37.37 -24.24 15.58
N LYS A 70 -38.57 -24.32 14.99
CA LYS A 70 -38.81 -23.83 13.62
C LYS A 70 -38.58 -22.32 13.47
N ALA A 71 -38.96 -21.56 14.49
CA ALA A 71 -38.75 -20.12 14.54
C ALA A 71 -37.48 -19.83 15.34
N SER A 72 -36.54 -19.12 14.72
CA SER A 72 -35.29 -18.68 15.34
C SER A 72 -34.57 -19.80 16.11
N PRO A 73 -34.23 -20.92 15.45
CA PRO A 73 -33.45 -21.96 16.10
C PRO A 73 -32.14 -21.36 16.61
N ALA A 74 -31.85 -21.55 17.90
CA ALA A 74 -30.53 -21.29 18.44
C ALA A 74 -29.65 -22.49 18.09
N PHE A 75 -28.74 -22.32 17.13
CA PHE A 75 -27.74 -23.34 16.85
C PHE A 75 -26.66 -23.27 17.92
N LEU A 76 -26.57 -24.32 18.74
CA LEU A 76 -25.51 -24.49 19.73
C LEU A 76 -24.43 -25.43 19.16
N GLY A 77 -23.18 -25.26 19.58
CA GLY A 77 -22.05 -26.04 19.06
C GLY A 77 -21.67 -25.66 17.62
N THR A 78 -21.31 -26.65 16.81
CA THR A 78 -20.90 -26.47 15.40
C THR A 78 -21.93 -27.06 14.44
N PRO A 79 -23.01 -26.33 14.10
CA PRO A 79 -24.06 -26.83 13.20
C PRO A 79 -23.48 -27.12 11.82
N THR A 80 -23.80 -28.30 11.28
CA THR A 80 -23.43 -28.68 9.91
C THR A 80 -24.60 -28.47 8.97
N ALA A 81 -24.34 -27.92 7.78
CA ALA A 81 -25.29 -27.86 6.69
C ALA A 81 -24.61 -28.30 5.39
N PRO A 82 -25.36 -28.80 4.38
CA PRO A 82 -24.78 -29.14 3.08
C PRO A 82 -24.13 -27.92 2.41
N THR A 83 -22.93 -28.10 1.86
CA THR A 83 -22.24 -27.06 1.10
C THR A 83 -22.90 -26.87 -0.25
N ALA A 84 -23.41 -25.67 -0.52
CA ALA A 84 -24.00 -25.33 -1.81
C ALA A 84 -22.94 -25.34 -2.93
N ALA A 85 -23.37 -25.57 -4.17
CA ALA A 85 -22.49 -25.42 -5.33
C ALA A 85 -22.14 -23.92 -5.56
N PRO A 86 -20.96 -23.60 -6.10
CA PRO A 86 -20.60 -22.22 -6.46
C PRO A 86 -21.69 -21.54 -7.32
N GLY A 87 -21.99 -20.27 -7.02
CA GLY A 87 -23.02 -19.52 -7.74
C GLY A 87 -24.46 -19.71 -7.26
N THR A 88 -24.70 -20.51 -6.21
CA THR A 88 -26.03 -20.64 -5.59
C THR A 88 -26.48 -19.32 -4.96
N ASN A 89 -27.71 -18.85 -5.26
CA ASN A 89 -28.26 -17.54 -4.86
C ASN A 89 -29.66 -17.63 -4.21
N THR A 90 -29.88 -18.64 -3.38
CA THR A 90 -31.17 -18.89 -2.71
C THR A 90 -31.12 -18.47 -1.24
N THR A 91 -32.22 -18.69 -0.51
CA THR A 91 -32.30 -18.46 0.95
C THR A 91 -31.64 -19.57 1.78
N GLN A 92 -30.89 -20.48 1.15
CA GLN A 92 -30.13 -21.51 1.84
C GLN A 92 -29.05 -20.88 2.75
N LEU A 93 -28.82 -21.49 3.90
CA LEU A 93 -27.73 -21.09 4.79
C LEU A 93 -26.37 -21.25 4.09
N ALA A 94 -25.59 -20.17 4.04
CA ALA A 94 -24.22 -20.22 3.54
C ALA A 94 -23.33 -20.94 4.55
N THR A 95 -22.74 -22.06 4.13
CA THR A 95 -21.74 -22.76 4.95
C THR A 95 -20.40 -22.02 4.92
N THR A 96 -19.60 -22.17 5.96
CA THR A 96 -18.25 -21.62 6.01
C THR A 96 -17.37 -22.16 4.87
N ALA A 97 -17.53 -23.44 4.49
CA ALA A 97 -16.84 -24.04 3.36
C ALA A 97 -17.20 -23.39 2.02
N PHE A 98 -18.48 -23.03 1.80
CA PHE A 98 -18.92 -22.32 0.60
C PHE A 98 -18.29 -20.92 0.50
N VAL A 99 -18.34 -20.16 1.61
CA VAL A 99 -17.76 -18.80 1.65
C VAL A 99 -16.24 -18.85 1.46
N LEU A 100 -15.56 -19.77 2.15
CA LEU A 100 -14.12 -19.94 2.04
C LEU A 100 -13.71 -20.34 0.62
N ALA A 101 -14.42 -21.27 -0.02
CA ALA A 101 -14.15 -21.67 -1.40
C ALA A 101 -14.37 -20.52 -2.40
N ALA A 102 -15.40 -19.71 -2.21
CA ALA A 102 -15.65 -18.54 -3.05
C ALA A 102 -14.56 -17.47 -2.90
N THR A 103 -14.12 -17.17 -1.67
CA THR A 103 -13.02 -16.23 -1.41
C THR A 103 -11.67 -16.76 -1.89
N ALA A 104 -11.40 -18.05 -1.69
CA ALA A 104 -10.20 -18.71 -2.18
C ALA A 104 -10.15 -18.73 -3.71
N ALA A 105 -11.26 -18.99 -4.40
CA ALA A 105 -11.29 -18.92 -5.86
C ALA A 105 -10.95 -17.52 -6.39
N ILE A 106 -11.38 -16.46 -5.69
CA ILE A 106 -11.01 -15.07 -6.02
C ILE A 106 -9.52 -14.84 -5.77
N LEU A 107 -9.00 -15.28 -4.62
CA LEU A 107 -7.60 -15.10 -4.25
C LEU A 107 -6.63 -15.93 -5.12
N ASP A 108 -6.98 -17.17 -5.45
CA ASP A 108 -6.19 -18.11 -6.27
C ASP A 108 -6.13 -17.70 -7.74
N SER A 109 -7.13 -16.94 -8.19
CA SER A 109 -7.08 -16.28 -9.50
C SER A 109 -6.21 -15.02 -9.53
N ALA A 110 -5.77 -14.50 -8.37
CA ALA A 110 -5.00 -13.25 -8.25
C ALA A 110 -3.78 -13.25 -7.27
N PRO A 111 -3.12 -14.37 -6.93
CA PRO A 111 -2.15 -14.41 -5.82
C PRO A 111 -0.84 -13.71 -6.15
N GLU A 112 -0.32 -13.88 -7.36
CA GLU A 112 0.91 -13.19 -7.81
C GLU A 112 0.67 -11.71 -8.09
N ALA A 113 -0.51 -11.37 -8.62
CA ALA A 113 -0.89 -9.98 -8.91
C ALA A 113 -1.09 -9.16 -7.62
N LEU A 114 -1.64 -9.75 -6.57
CA LEU A 114 -1.83 -9.05 -5.30
C LEU A 114 -0.50 -8.85 -4.55
N ASN A 115 0.41 -9.82 -4.60
CA ASN A 115 1.74 -9.67 -4.00
C ASN A 115 2.55 -8.57 -4.70
N THR A 116 2.58 -8.56 -6.03
CA THR A 116 3.29 -7.53 -6.81
C THR A 116 2.72 -6.13 -6.58
N LEU A 117 1.41 -5.99 -6.39
CA LEU A 117 0.79 -4.70 -6.08
C LEU A 117 1.16 -4.20 -4.68
N ASN A 118 1.22 -5.08 -3.69
CA ASN A 118 1.65 -4.73 -2.32
C ASN A 118 3.14 -4.33 -2.29
N GLU A 119 4.00 -5.06 -2.99
CA GLU A 119 5.43 -4.73 -3.10
C GLU A 119 5.65 -3.37 -3.80
N LEU A 120 4.89 -3.09 -4.86
CA LEU A 120 4.97 -1.81 -5.57
C LEU A 120 4.43 -0.63 -4.74
N ALA A 121 3.31 -0.83 -4.04
CA ALA A 121 2.73 0.19 -3.16
C ALA A 121 3.70 0.56 -2.03
N ALA A 122 4.28 -0.44 -1.36
CA ALA A 122 5.30 -0.23 -0.34
C ALA A 122 6.56 0.45 -0.90
N ALA A 123 7.01 0.07 -2.10
CA ALA A 123 8.17 0.70 -2.76
C ALA A 123 7.93 2.17 -3.14
N LEU A 124 6.67 2.56 -3.38
CA LEU A 124 6.24 3.95 -3.58
C LEU A 124 5.89 4.67 -2.27
N GLY A 125 6.07 4.01 -1.11
CA GLY A 125 5.83 4.58 0.21
C GLY A 125 4.36 4.69 0.59
N ASP A 126 3.50 3.87 -0.02
CA ASP A 126 2.05 3.88 0.18
C ASP A 126 1.41 5.27 -0.02
N ASP A 127 2.01 6.13 -0.87
CA ASP A 127 1.60 7.52 -1.10
C ASP A 127 0.36 7.58 -2.02
N PRO A 128 -0.84 7.92 -1.50
CA PRO A 128 -2.05 8.02 -2.31
C PRO A 128 -2.01 9.17 -3.35
N ALA A 129 -1.05 10.10 -3.22
CA ALA A 129 -0.86 11.25 -4.09
C ALA A 129 0.50 11.25 -4.80
N PHE A 130 1.14 10.07 -4.94
CA PHE A 130 2.50 9.91 -5.46
C PHE A 130 2.86 10.79 -6.67
N ALA A 131 2.02 10.78 -7.71
CA ALA A 131 2.28 11.55 -8.94
C ALA A 131 2.34 13.07 -8.66
N THR A 132 1.46 13.58 -7.81
CA THR A 132 1.43 15.00 -7.41
C THR A 132 2.61 15.34 -6.51
N THR A 133 2.97 14.46 -5.57
CA THR A 133 4.14 14.64 -4.69
C THR A 133 5.43 14.77 -5.49
N VAL A 134 5.66 13.85 -6.43
CA VAL A 134 6.87 13.83 -7.28
C VAL A 134 6.89 15.04 -8.21
N LEU A 135 5.77 15.37 -8.85
CA LEU A 135 5.70 16.51 -9.76
C LEU A 135 5.95 17.84 -9.03
N ASN A 136 5.37 18.01 -7.84
CA ASN A 136 5.59 19.20 -7.02
C ASN A 136 7.05 19.30 -6.55
N ALA A 137 7.67 18.19 -6.15
CA ALA A 137 9.07 18.19 -5.77
C ALA A 137 9.99 18.59 -6.93
N LEU A 138 9.71 18.10 -8.14
CA LEU A 138 10.49 18.40 -9.33
C LEU A 138 10.28 19.84 -9.84
N ALA A 139 9.05 20.34 -9.78
CA ALA A 139 8.71 21.70 -10.21
C ALA A 139 9.41 22.81 -9.39
N THR A 140 9.97 22.47 -8.22
CA THR A 140 10.77 23.41 -7.41
C THR A 140 12.24 23.50 -7.84
N LYS A 141 12.69 22.66 -8.78
CA LYS A 141 14.07 22.67 -9.26
C LYS A 141 14.23 23.65 -10.42
N ALA A 142 15.38 24.32 -10.47
CA ALA A 142 15.76 25.20 -11.57
C ALA A 142 15.95 24.39 -12.85
N SER A 143 15.41 24.86 -13.99
CA SER A 143 15.67 24.27 -15.30
C SER A 143 17.12 24.46 -15.73
N LEU A 144 17.61 23.52 -16.54
CA LEU A 144 18.93 23.55 -17.17
C LEU A 144 18.98 24.45 -18.39
N THR A 145 17.85 24.64 -19.07
CA THR A 145 17.75 25.39 -20.33
C THR A 145 16.75 26.53 -20.28
N GLY A 146 15.96 26.61 -19.21
CA GLY A 146 15.01 27.69 -18.96
C GLY A 146 15.67 28.87 -18.24
N ALA A 147 15.15 30.06 -18.49
CA ALA A 147 15.47 31.22 -17.68
C ALA A 147 14.77 31.09 -16.32
N GLU A 148 15.53 31.04 -15.23
CA GLU A 148 15.01 30.85 -13.88
C GLU A 148 15.11 32.13 -13.05
N THR A 149 14.01 32.53 -12.43
CA THR A 149 13.99 33.67 -11.50
C THR A 149 14.14 33.17 -10.07
N LEU A 150 15.36 33.25 -9.54
CA LEU A 150 15.67 32.84 -8.17
C LEU A 150 15.46 34.01 -7.18
N THR A 151 14.21 34.25 -6.79
CA THR A 151 13.83 35.33 -5.85
C THR A 151 14.33 35.04 -4.43
N ASN A 152 14.76 36.09 -3.71
CA ASN A 152 15.30 36.01 -2.34
C ASN A 152 16.50 35.06 -2.16
N LYS A 153 17.03 34.51 -3.26
CA LYS A 153 18.28 33.78 -3.25
C LYS A 153 19.41 34.78 -3.49
N ARG A 154 20.35 34.83 -2.57
CA ARG A 154 21.63 35.48 -2.84
C ARG A 154 22.37 34.65 -3.89
N ILE A 155 22.27 35.04 -5.17
CA ILE A 155 23.23 34.62 -6.20
C ILE A 155 24.49 35.42 -5.92
N THR A 156 25.33 34.86 -5.04
CA THR A 156 26.61 35.46 -4.73
C THR A 156 27.46 35.42 -5.99
N ARG A 157 27.93 36.59 -6.46
CA ARG A 157 28.93 36.64 -7.53
C ARG A 157 30.08 35.71 -7.16
N ARG A 158 30.57 34.95 -8.13
CA ARG A 158 31.70 34.05 -7.94
C ARG A 158 32.96 34.90 -7.80
N VAL A 159 33.48 34.99 -6.58
CA VAL A 159 34.65 35.82 -6.25
C VAL A 159 35.86 34.92 -6.01
N VAL A 160 36.91 35.15 -6.79
CA VAL A 160 38.23 34.54 -6.57
C VAL A 160 39.16 35.60 -6.01
N ALA A 161 39.93 35.24 -4.98
CA ALA A 161 40.79 36.17 -4.25
C ALA A 161 42.24 35.68 -4.24
N ALA A 162 43.17 36.58 -4.55
CA ALA A 162 44.61 36.38 -4.59
C ALA A 162 45.32 37.38 -3.63
N PRO A 163 45.42 37.06 -2.33
CA PRO A 163 46.12 37.91 -1.35
C PRO A 163 47.63 37.89 -1.55
N ALA A 164 48.29 39.02 -1.25
CA ALA A 164 49.74 39.21 -1.27
C ALA A 164 50.45 38.76 -2.57
N ALA A 165 49.69 38.74 -3.67
CA ALA A 165 50.10 38.08 -4.91
C ALA A 165 51.11 38.91 -5.73
N SER A 166 51.87 38.23 -6.58
CA SER A 166 52.74 38.80 -7.61
C SER A 166 52.89 37.79 -8.77
N GLY A 167 53.42 38.24 -9.92
CA GLY A 167 53.53 37.40 -11.11
C GLY A 167 52.19 37.25 -11.85
N ASN A 168 51.94 36.07 -12.42
CA ASN A 168 50.78 35.83 -13.29
C ASN A 168 49.54 35.43 -12.48
N LEU A 169 48.47 36.21 -12.59
CA LEU A 169 47.19 35.97 -11.92
C LEU A 169 46.09 35.77 -12.96
N THR A 170 45.83 34.51 -13.30
CA THR A 170 44.86 34.12 -14.33
C THR A 170 43.47 33.90 -13.74
N ALA A 171 42.47 34.61 -14.27
CA ALA A 171 41.06 34.35 -13.96
C ALA A 171 40.51 33.19 -14.82
N ASN A 172 39.48 32.50 -14.33
CA ASN A 172 38.67 31.57 -15.14
C ASN A 172 37.26 32.17 -15.28
N CYS A 173 36.87 32.61 -16.47
CA CYS A 173 35.59 33.29 -16.69
C CYS A 173 34.38 32.38 -16.45
N ASP A 174 34.50 31.06 -16.62
CA ASP A 174 33.40 30.12 -16.38
C ASP A 174 33.04 30.04 -14.89
N THR A 175 33.96 30.44 -14.01
CA THR A 175 33.84 30.31 -12.55
C THR A 175 34.12 31.61 -11.80
N THR A 176 34.46 32.70 -12.48
CA THR A 176 34.87 33.97 -11.87
C THR A 176 34.12 35.14 -12.46
N ASP A 177 33.32 35.82 -11.62
CA ASP A 177 32.69 37.10 -11.97
C ASP A 177 33.52 38.27 -11.42
N ARG A 178 34.24 38.05 -10.31
CA ARG A 178 35.15 39.03 -9.70
C ARG A 178 36.46 38.39 -9.28
N PHE A 179 37.55 38.89 -9.83
CA PHE A 179 38.91 38.51 -9.44
C PHE A 179 39.52 39.60 -8.56
N LYS A 180 39.93 39.27 -7.33
CA LYS A 180 40.45 40.22 -6.34
C LYS A 180 41.92 39.93 -6.03
N ALA A 181 42.83 40.70 -6.61
CA ALA A 181 44.22 40.73 -6.21
C ALA A 181 44.44 41.84 -5.16
N PHE A 182 44.96 41.54 -3.97
CA PHE A 182 45.13 42.57 -2.94
C PHE A 182 46.37 42.37 -2.10
N GLY A 183 46.99 43.48 -1.68
CA GLY A 183 48.29 43.46 -1.03
C GLY A 183 49.42 43.12 -1.99
N LEU A 184 49.31 43.48 -3.27
CA LEU A 184 50.28 43.11 -4.29
C LEU A 184 51.72 43.42 -3.86
N THR A 185 52.58 42.40 -3.90
CA THR A 185 53.96 42.43 -3.38
C THR A 185 55.01 42.67 -4.46
N GLY A 186 54.63 42.60 -5.74
CA GLY A 186 55.51 42.77 -6.89
C GLY A 186 54.75 43.11 -8.17
N ALA A 187 55.46 43.18 -9.29
CA ALA A 187 54.83 43.33 -10.60
C ALA A 187 53.84 42.19 -10.85
N THR A 188 52.69 42.51 -11.41
CA THR A 188 51.57 41.58 -11.56
C THR A 188 51.06 41.62 -13.00
N THR A 189 50.94 40.46 -13.60
CA THR A 189 50.31 40.28 -14.91
C THR A 189 48.96 39.62 -14.69
N PHE A 190 47.91 40.14 -15.33
CA PHE A 190 46.62 39.47 -15.49
C PHE A 190 46.60 38.86 -16.90
N PRO A 191 46.95 37.57 -17.07
CA PRO A 191 46.94 36.92 -18.38
C PRO A 191 45.51 36.76 -18.90
N ASP A 192 45.39 36.36 -20.16
CA ASP A 192 44.08 36.07 -20.78
C ASP A 192 43.27 35.11 -19.91
N PRO A 193 42.00 35.45 -19.58
CA PRO A 193 41.17 34.56 -18.78
C PRO A 193 41.00 33.21 -19.47
N THR A 194 41.06 32.15 -18.67
CA THR A 194 40.69 30.80 -19.12
C THR A 194 39.17 30.62 -19.11
N GLY A 195 38.66 29.61 -19.81
CA GLY A 195 37.22 29.33 -19.90
C GLY A 195 36.62 29.70 -21.26
N THR A 196 35.29 29.61 -21.37
CA THR A 196 34.52 29.89 -22.59
C THR A 196 33.56 31.05 -22.33
N PRO A 197 34.01 32.31 -22.52
CA PRO A 197 33.19 33.46 -22.22
C PRO A 197 31.96 33.55 -23.14
N THR A 198 30.82 33.95 -22.58
CA THR A 198 29.60 34.26 -23.33
C THR A 198 29.51 35.74 -23.64
N ASP A 199 28.81 36.12 -24.70
CA ASP A 199 28.62 37.53 -25.06
C ASP A 199 28.05 38.33 -23.88
N GLN A 200 28.57 39.55 -23.69
CA GLN A 200 28.22 40.46 -22.59
C GLN A 200 28.53 39.93 -21.18
N GLN A 201 29.27 38.82 -21.06
CA GLN A 201 29.71 38.36 -19.75
C GLN A 201 30.60 39.40 -19.10
N GLN A 202 30.40 39.63 -17.80
CA GLN A 202 31.18 40.61 -17.04
C GLN A 202 32.26 39.94 -16.19
N LEU A 203 33.46 40.50 -16.24
CA LEU A 203 34.58 40.18 -15.36
C LEU A 203 35.09 41.46 -14.70
N VAL A 204 35.09 41.50 -13.36
CA VAL A 204 35.68 42.63 -12.63
C VAL A 204 37.00 42.22 -12.01
N VAL A 205 38.07 42.93 -12.39
CA VAL A 205 39.38 42.80 -11.77
C VAL A 205 39.55 43.92 -10.75
N TYR A 206 39.71 43.53 -9.49
CA TYR A 206 40.09 44.40 -8.39
C TYR A 206 41.57 44.19 -8.09
N ALA A 207 42.33 45.28 -8.03
CA ALA A 207 43.73 45.24 -7.63
C ALA A 207 44.01 46.30 -6.56
N LYS A 208 44.81 45.94 -5.55
CA LYS A 208 45.33 46.86 -4.53
C LYS A 208 46.74 46.46 -4.14
N ASP A 209 47.69 47.40 -4.17
CA ASP A 209 49.05 47.14 -3.69
C ASP A 209 49.20 47.25 -2.17
N ASN A 210 50.41 46.96 -1.67
CA ASN A 210 50.77 46.99 -0.26
C ASN A 210 51.36 48.35 0.22
N GLY A 211 51.08 49.45 -0.48
CA GLY A 211 51.63 50.78 -0.21
C GLY A 211 52.77 51.18 -1.13
N THR A 212 53.11 50.35 -2.11
CA THR A 212 54.10 50.63 -3.15
C THR A 212 53.47 50.35 -4.51
N SER A 213 53.50 51.34 -5.41
CA SER A 213 52.99 51.19 -6.76
C SER A 213 53.57 49.94 -7.43
N ARG A 214 52.71 49.12 -8.04
CA ARG A 214 53.08 47.89 -8.75
C ARG A 214 52.77 48.06 -10.21
N ALA A 215 53.70 47.62 -11.06
CA ALA A 215 53.44 47.47 -12.48
C ALA A 215 52.32 46.44 -12.70
N ILE A 216 51.37 46.78 -13.56
CA ILE A 216 50.26 45.94 -13.99
C ILE A 216 50.43 45.69 -15.49
N SER A 217 50.35 44.43 -15.88
CA SER A 217 50.34 44.00 -17.28
C SER A 217 49.08 43.17 -17.57
N TRP A 218 48.60 43.22 -18.80
CA TRP A 218 47.37 42.55 -19.22
C TRP A 218 47.65 41.61 -20.38
N GLY A 219 46.94 40.49 -20.45
CA GLY A 219 46.93 39.59 -21.60
C GLY A 219 46.37 40.25 -22.86
N ALA A 220 46.61 39.64 -24.02
CA ALA A 220 46.28 40.20 -25.33
C ALA A 220 44.77 40.24 -25.64
N SER A 221 43.95 39.48 -24.90
CA SER A 221 42.49 39.51 -24.97
C SER A 221 41.88 40.73 -24.28
N PHE A 222 42.62 41.36 -23.35
CA PHE A 222 42.15 42.58 -22.71
C PHE A 222 42.42 43.80 -23.60
N VAL A 223 41.37 44.58 -23.83
CA VAL A 223 41.44 45.84 -24.56
C VAL A 223 40.67 46.92 -23.81
N ALA A 224 41.05 48.18 -23.97
CA ALA A 224 40.27 49.29 -23.43
C ALA A 224 39.23 49.75 -24.46
N ALA A 225 38.02 50.07 -24.01
CA ALA A 225 37.07 50.81 -24.85
C ALA A 225 37.65 52.18 -25.24
N LYS A 226 37.07 52.79 -26.29
CA LYS A 226 37.48 54.13 -26.76
C LYS A 226 37.54 55.13 -25.61
N ASN A 227 38.61 55.95 -25.58
CA ASN A 227 38.89 56.95 -24.56
C ASN A 227 39.13 56.38 -23.14
N LYS A 228 39.46 55.10 -23.02
CA LYS A 228 39.94 54.49 -21.77
C LYS A 228 41.33 53.89 -22.01
N THR A 229 42.06 53.68 -20.93
CA THR A 229 43.39 53.07 -20.95
C THR A 229 43.44 51.99 -19.89
N LEU A 230 43.97 50.81 -20.24
CA LEU A 230 44.19 49.75 -19.26
C LEU A 230 45.19 50.23 -18.19
N PRO A 231 44.93 50.00 -16.89
CA PRO A 231 45.88 50.37 -15.83
C PRO A 231 47.23 49.66 -16.03
N VAL A 232 48.30 50.44 -16.16
CA VAL A 232 49.67 49.90 -16.29
C VAL A 232 50.43 49.89 -14.96
N ALA A 233 49.87 50.53 -13.94
CA ALA A 233 50.38 50.49 -12.57
C ALA A 233 49.23 50.72 -11.59
N THR A 234 49.41 50.29 -10.33
CA THR A 234 48.55 50.72 -9.23
C THR A 234 49.01 52.08 -8.70
N THR A 235 48.10 52.89 -8.16
CA THR A 235 48.49 54.01 -7.30
C THR A 235 48.77 53.48 -5.89
N ALA A 236 49.93 53.82 -5.32
CA ALA A 236 50.39 53.31 -4.04
C ALA A 236 49.30 53.40 -2.94
N GLY A 237 48.96 52.26 -2.35
CA GLY A 237 47.98 52.12 -1.28
C GLY A 237 46.52 52.26 -1.70
N LYS A 238 46.24 52.57 -2.97
CA LYS A 238 44.89 52.73 -3.53
C LYS A 238 44.47 51.45 -4.26
N TRP A 239 43.16 51.25 -4.35
CA TRP A 239 42.60 50.18 -5.17
C TRP A 239 42.07 50.73 -6.49
N PHE A 240 42.12 49.91 -7.53
CA PHE A 240 41.32 50.11 -8.72
C PHE A 240 40.41 48.91 -8.99
N LYS A 241 39.34 49.17 -9.74
CA LYS A 241 38.41 48.18 -10.29
C LYS A 241 38.30 48.42 -11.79
N ALA A 242 38.79 47.48 -12.58
CA ALA A 242 38.58 47.43 -14.01
C ALA A 242 37.44 46.45 -14.29
N ALA A 243 36.32 46.95 -14.80
CA ALA A 243 35.19 46.16 -15.25
C ALA A 243 35.34 45.90 -16.75
N PHE A 244 35.35 44.63 -17.10
CA PHE A 244 35.44 44.14 -18.46
C PHE A 244 34.14 43.46 -18.86
N GLU A 245 33.81 43.59 -20.13
CA GLU A 245 32.70 42.90 -20.78
C GLU A 245 33.25 42.12 -21.98
N TRP A 246 32.86 40.86 -22.11
CA TRP A 246 33.26 40.05 -23.25
C TRP A 246 32.49 40.47 -24.50
N ASN A 247 33.21 40.83 -25.55
CA ASN A 247 32.69 40.96 -26.90
C ASN A 247 33.06 39.70 -27.69
N SER A 248 32.04 38.91 -28.04
CA SER A 248 32.23 37.67 -28.79
C SER A 248 32.67 37.89 -30.25
N ASP A 249 32.34 39.03 -30.86
CA ASP A 249 32.70 39.34 -32.25
C ASP A 249 34.22 39.51 -32.44
N ASP A 250 34.87 40.21 -31.51
CA ASP A 250 36.32 40.48 -31.56
C ASP A 250 37.14 39.48 -30.71
N ALA A 251 36.45 38.61 -29.96
CA ALA A 251 37.04 37.76 -28.93
C ALA A 251 37.91 38.53 -27.93
N LYS A 252 37.37 39.66 -27.43
CA LYS A 252 38.07 40.57 -26.50
C LYS A 252 37.27 40.84 -25.23
N TRP A 253 38.00 40.94 -24.12
CA TRP A 253 37.53 41.54 -22.88
C TRP A 253 37.71 43.05 -22.97
N VAL A 254 36.62 43.76 -23.25
CA VAL A 254 36.60 45.22 -23.41
C VAL A 254 36.39 45.88 -22.05
N MET A 255 37.35 46.71 -21.62
CA MET A 255 37.21 47.47 -20.37
C MET A 255 36.17 48.58 -20.54
N VAL A 256 35.02 48.42 -19.90
CA VAL A 256 33.89 49.37 -19.97
C VAL A 256 33.94 50.41 -18.86
N ALA A 257 34.55 50.09 -17.72
CA ALA A 257 34.72 51.03 -16.61
C ALA A 257 36.04 50.79 -15.87
N LEU A 258 36.66 51.90 -15.46
CA LEU A 258 37.77 51.92 -14.54
C LEU A 258 37.40 52.87 -13.41
N VAL A 259 37.48 52.38 -12.17
CA VAL A 259 37.28 53.19 -10.98
C VAL A 259 38.47 53.02 -10.07
N GLU A 260 39.03 54.11 -9.60
CA GLU A 260 40.13 54.13 -8.65
C GLU A 260 39.70 54.81 -7.35
N GLN A 261 40.32 54.40 -6.24
CA GLN A 261 40.10 55.00 -4.94
C GLN A 261 40.65 56.44 -4.94
N ALA A 262 39.80 57.41 -4.55
CA ALA A 262 40.22 58.78 -4.23
C ALA A 262 41.26 58.80 -3.10
#